data_AF-A0A9X3MZE2-F1
#
_entry.id   AF-A0A9X3MZE2-F1
#
_cell.length_a   1.000
_cell.length_b   1.000
_cell.length_c   1.000
_cell.angle_alpha   90.00
_cell.angle_beta   90.00
_cell.angle_gamma   90.00
#
_symmetry.space_group_name_H-M   'P 1'
#
loop_
_entity.id
_entity.type
_entity.pdbx_description
1 polymer ?
#
loop_
_entity_poly.entity_id
_entity_poly.type
_entity_poly.pdbx_seq_one_letter_code
_entity_poly.pdbx_strand_id
1 'polypeptide(L)'
;MPRFSPNPNRPDHLVASIVALAEQTNRLALESALEAARADSLGKVTTVVEQVCRLAVGAGVAAGEIAWLVSELQTAQPTDHQLGEAAVAVSGMQSAMSAVAFAVGEVADRGGPTEIASSAEALRRVAAQLEGLLQRIQPCV
;
A
#
# COMPACT_ATOMS: atom_id res chain seq x y z
N MET A 1 -11.25 -0.89 38.85
CA MET A 1 -9.89 -1.30 38.44
C MET A 1 -9.97 -1.89 37.04
N PRO A 2 -9.33 -1.30 36.02
CA PRO A 2 -9.28 -1.92 34.70
C PRO A 2 -8.37 -3.15 34.77
N ARG A 3 -8.87 -4.28 34.25
CA ARG A 3 -8.20 -5.61 34.23
C ARG A 3 -7.24 -5.80 33.04
N PHE A 4 -6.91 -4.72 32.34
CA PHE A 4 -5.98 -4.77 31.21
C PHE A 4 -4.59 -4.40 31.69
N SER A 5 -3.74 -5.40 31.89
CA SER A 5 -2.30 -5.19 31.80
C SER A 5 -1.99 -4.90 30.33
N PRO A 6 -1.51 -3.70 29.96
CA PRO A 6 -1.05 -3.45 28.60
C PRO A 6 0.08 -4.43 28.30
N ASN A 7 -0.10 -5.28 27.29
CA ASN A 7 0.94 -6.18 26.84
C ASN A 7 2.02 -5.33 26.14
N PRO A 8 3.23 -5.20 26.69
CA PRO A 8 4.23 -4.24 26.20
C PRO A 8 4.66 -4.52 24.75
N ASN A 9 4.54 -5.76 24.29
CA ASN A 9 4.92 -6.15 22.93
C ASN A 9 3.78 -5.97 21.91
N ARG A 10 2.56 -5.64 22.35
CA ARG A 10 1.40 -5.49 21.45
C ARG A 10 1.66 -4.45 20.35
N PRO A 11 2.12 -3.22 20.65
CA PRO A 11 2.40 -2.23 19.60
C PRO A 11 3.54 -2.68 18.67
N ASP A 12 4.60 -3.33 19.16
CA ASP A 12 5.69 -3.84 18.32
C ASP A 12 5.21 -4.87 17.29
N HIS A 13 4.35 -5.80 17.71
CA HIS A 13 3.76 -6.77 16.80
C HIS A 13 2.88 -6.11 15.73
N LEU A 14 2.11 -5.08 16.10
CA LEU A 14 1.27 -4.35 15.16
C LEU A 14 2.12 -3.59 14.13
N VAL A 15 3.18 -2.91 14.57
CA VAL A 15 4.13 -2.22 13.67
C VAL A 15 4.80 -3.21 12.74
N ALA A 16 5.30 -4.34 13.26
CA ALA A 16 5.93 -5.38 12.45
C ALA A 16 4.98 -5.95 11.37
N SER A 17 3.70 -6.14 11.70
CA SER A 17 2.69 -6.55 10.72
C SER A 17 2.45 -5.48 9.64
N ILE A 18 2.36 -4.20 10.01
CA ILE A 18 2.21 -3.09 9.06
C ILE A 18 3.42 -3.05 8.10
N VAL A 19 4.64 -3.13 8.64
CA VAL A 19 5.87 -3.14 7.86
C VAL A 19 5.89 -4.32 6.89
N ALA A 20 5.58 -5.53 7.35
CA ALA A 20 5.56 -6.73 6.51
C ALA A 20 4.54 -6.63 5.35
N LEU A 21 3.34 -6.12 5.63
CA LEU A 21 2.30 -5.91 4.60
C LEU A 21 2.73 -4.85 3.58
N ALA A 22 3.31 -3.74 4.05
CA ALA A 22 3.82 -2.67 3.20
C ALA A 22 4.97 -3.19 2.31
N GLU A 23 5.93 -3.91 2.87
CA GLU A 23 7.05 -4.49 2.13
C GLU A 23 6.59 -5.52 1.09
N GLN A 24 5.67 -6.43 1.46
CA GLN A 24 5.10 -7.39 0.52
C GLN A 24 4.40 -6.68 -0.65
N THR A 25 3.61 -5.66 -0.36
CA THR A 25 2.93 -4.87 -1.39
C THR A 25 3.94 -4.14 -2.27
N ASN A 26 4.97 -3.53 -1.68
CA ASN A 26 6.03 -2.83 -2.40
C ASN A 26 6.80 -3.75 -3.35
N ARG A 27 7.08 -4.98 -2.93
CA ARG A 27 7.70 -5.99 -3.79
C ARG A 27 6.84 -6.31 -5.01
N LEU A 28 5.54 -6.56 -4.79
CA LEU A 28 4.60 -6.81 -5.89
C LEU A 28 4.45 -5.57 -6.80
N ALA A 29 4.49 -4.37 -6.21
CA ALA A 29 4.43 -3.10 -6.93
C ALA A 29 5.62 -2.93 -7.88
N LEU A 30 6.83 -3.20 -7.38
CA LEU A 30 8.05 -3.16 -8.18
C LEU A 30 8.03 -4.17 -9.32
N GLU A 31 7.64 -5.41 -9.03
CA GLU A 31 7.48 -6.46 -10.06
C GLU A 31 6.48 -6.02 -11.15
N SER A 32 5.37 -5.41 -10.75
CA SER A 32 4.34 -4.91 -11.67
C SER A 32 4.81 -3.72 -12.49
N ALA A 33 5.52 -2.76 -11.87
CA ALA A 33 6.09 -1.60 -12.55
C ALA A 33 7.11 -2.02 -13.61
N LEU A 34 7.97 -2.99 -13.27
CA LEU A 34 8.98 -3.52 -14.17
C LEU A 34 8.35 -4.26 -15.36
N GLU A 35 7.28 -5.01 -15.14
CA GLU A 35 6.56 -5.68 -16.23
C GLU A 35 5.77 -4.67 -17.09
N ALA A 36 5.16 -3.65 -16.48
CA ALA A 36 4.50 -2.56 -17.21
C ALA A 36 5.49 -1.79 -18.11
N ALA A 37 6.70 -1.53 -17.63
CA ALA A 37 7.76 -0.93 -18.45
C ALA A 37 8.23 -1.85 -19.60
N ARG A 38 8.12 -3.18 -19.44
CA ARG A 38 8.51 -4.17 -20.47
C ARG A 38 7.43 -4.41 -21.52
N ALA A 39 6.16 -4.18 -21.20
CA ALA A 39 5.03 -4.38 -22.12
C ALA A 39 5.21 -3.66 -23.47
N ASP A 40 5.86 -2.49 -23.46
CA ASP A 40 6.14 -1.66 -24.66
C ASP A 40 7.01 -2.40 -25.71
N SER A 41 7.75 -3.44 -25.33
CA SER A 41 8.76 -4.08 -26.20
C SER A 41 8.40 -5.45 -26.78
N LEU A 42 7.41 -6.15 -26.21
CA LEU A 42 7.17 -7.58 -26.51
C LEU A 42 5.73 -7.96 -26.86
N GLY A 43 4.78 -7.01 -26.83
CA GLY A 43 3.35 -7.31 -27.09
C GLY A 43 2.70 -8.18 -25.99
N LYS A 44 3.29 -8.25 -24.80
CA LYS A 44 2.83 -9.05 -23.65
C LYS A 44 1.88 -8.28 -22.73
N VAL A 45 0.96 -7.51 -23.32
CA VAL A 45 0.07 -6.63 -22.57
C VAL A 45 -0.84 -7.44 -21.62
N THR A 46 -1.19 -8.67 -21.98
CA THR A 46 -1.99 -9.58 -21.14
C THR A 46 -1.32 -9.96 -19.83
N THR A 47 -0.01 -10.21 -19.82
CA THR A 47 0.74 -10.51 -18.58
C THR A 47 0.80 -9.30 -17.66
N VAL A 48 0.92 -8.09 -18.22
CA VAL A 48 0.88 -6.84 -17.46
C VAL A 48 -0.51 -6.63 -16.86
N VAL A 49 -1.58 -6.81 -17.64
CA VAL A 49 -2.97 -6.72 -17.14
C VAL A 49 -3.14 -7.61 -15.91
N GLU A 50 -2.79 -8.89 -16.00
CA GLU A 50 -2.96 -9.83 -14.89
C GLU A 50 -2.15 -9.43 -13.66
N GLN A 51 -0.90 -9.01 -13.85
CA GLN A 51 -0.01 -8.63 -12.75
C GLN A 51 -0.52 -7.37 -12.04
N VAL A 52 -0.93 -6.36 -12.79
CA VAL A 52 -1.47 -5.09 -12.24
C VAL A 52 -2.83 -5.33 -11.57
N CYS A 53 -3.70 -6.15 -12.14
CA CYS A 53 -4.97 -6.53 -11.52
C CYS A 53 -4.75 -7.23 -10.17
N ARG A 54 -3.81 -8.20 -10.12
CA ARG A 54 -3.44 -8.88 -8.86
C ARG A 54 -2.87 -7.90 -7.83
N LEU A 55 -2.00 -6.98 -8.26
CA LEU A 55 -1.49 -5.94 -7.39
C LEU A 55 -2.61 -5.05 -6.86
N ALA A 56 -3.54 -4.59 -7.70
CA ALA A 56 -4.62 -3.71 -7.29
C ALA A 56 -5.51 -4.35 -6.23
N VAL A 57 -5.88 -5.62 -6.41
CA VAL A 57 -6.65 -6.38 -5.41
C VAL A 57 -5.82 -6.56 -4.13
N GLY A 58 -4.58 -7.03 -4.24
CA GLY A 58 -3.71 -7.28 -3.09
C GLY A 58 -3.41 -6.02 -2.28
N ALA A 59 -3.15 -4.91 -2.96
CA ALA A 59 -2.92 -3.60 -2.36
C ALA A 59 -4.15 -3.08 -1.64
N GLY A 60 -5.35 -3.28 -2.19
CA GLY A 60 -6.60 -2.93 -1.52
C GLY A 60 -6.81 -3.70 -0.22
N VAL A 61 -6.54 -5.01 -0.23
CA VAL A 61 -6.60 -5.85 0.98
C VAL A 61 -5.56 -5.40 2.01
N ALA A 62 -4.30 -5.27 1.59
CA ALA A 62 -3.21 -4.85 2.47
C ALA A 62 -3.46 -3.47 3.07
N ALA A 63 -3.99 -2.51 2.29
CA ALA A 63 -4.32 -1.19 2.79
C ALA A 63 -5.47 -1.22 3.82
N GLY A 64 -6.47 -2.08 3.61
CA GLY A 64 -7.54 -2.31 4.59
C GLY A 64 -7.01 -2.91 5.90
N GLU A 65 -6.13 -3.91 5.80
CA GLU A 65 -5.48 -4.52 6.96
C GLU A 65 -4.60 -3.52 7.71
N ILE A 66 -3.81 -2.73 6.98
CA ILE A 66 -2.99 -1.65 7.55
C ILE A 66 -3.87 -0.60 8.25
N ALA A 67 -4.99 -0.19 7.65
CA ALA A 67 -5.93 0.75 8.27
C ALA A 67 -6.45 0.24 9.63
N TRP A 68 -6.76 -1.05 9.69
CA TRP A 68 -7.18 -1.72 10.92
C TRP A 68 -6.04 -1.81 11.93
N LEU A 69 -4.85 -2.26 11.52
CA LEU A 69 -3.66 -2.37 12.38
C LEU A 69 -3.23 -1.02 12.95
N VAL A 70 -3.27 0.04 12.15
CA VAL A 70 -2.99 1.42 12.59
C VAL A 70 -4.01 1.86 13.63
N SER A 71 -5.28 1.54 13.44
CA SER A 71 -6.32 1.89 14.42
C SER A 71 -6.12 1.14 15.75
N GLU A 72 -5.75 -0.13 15.69
CA GLU A 72 -5.35 -0.91 16.88
C GLU A 72 -4.06 -0.38 17.52
N LEU A 73 -3.10 0.07 16.71
CA LEU A 73 -1.85 0.64 17.20
C LEU A 73 -2.12 1.92 17.99
N GLN A 74 -2.99 2.80 17.48
CA GLN A 74 -3.39 4.04 18.16
C GLN A 74 -4.07 3.80 19.52
N THR A 75 -4.84 2.72 19.66
CA THR A 75 -5.49 2.37 20.94
C THR A 75 -4.55 1.66 21.92
N ALA A 76 -3.45 1.08 21.43
CA ALA A 76 -2.48 0.33 22.22
C ALA A 76 -1.44 1.20 22.96
N GLN A 77 -1.62 2.52 23.01
CA GLN A 77 -0.68 3.49 23.60
C GLN A 77 0.76 3.35 23.05
N PRO A 78 0.93 3.52 21.73
CA PRO A 78 2.21 3.33 21.08
C PRO A 78 3.17 4.47 21.44
N THR A 79 4.47 4.18 21.34
CA THR A 79 5.53 5.21 21.45
C THR A 79 5.59 6.00 20.14
N ASP A 80 6.04 7.26 20.19
CA ASP A 80 6.27 8.09 18.99
C ASP A 80 7.14 7.38 17.93
N HIS A 81 8.12 6.59 18.38
CA HIS A 81 8.95 5.77 17.49
C HIS A 81 8.13 4.73 16.71
N GLN A 82 7.24 3.99 17.39
CA GLN A 82 6.38 2.97 16.79
C GLN A 82 5.38 3.57 15.79
N LEU A 83 4.82 4.73 16.12
CA LEU A 83 3.97 5.48 15.18
C LEU A 83 4.78 5.98 13.98
N GLY A 84 6.01 6.45 14.20
CA GLY A 84 6.92 6.88 13.15
C GLY A 84 7.29 5.74 12.18
N GLU A 85 7.62 4.56 12.70
CA GLU A 85 7.93 3.38 11.88
C GLU A 85 6.72 2.93 11.06
N ALA A 86 5.54 2.86 11.67
CA ALA A 86 4.31 2.56 10.96
C ALA A 86 4.03 3.61 9.87
N ALA A 87 4.22 4.90 10.15
CA ALA A 87 4.05 5.97 9.17
C ALA A 87 5.03 5.85 8.00
N VAL A 88 6.30 5.55 8.25
CA VAL A 88 7.29 5.33 7.18
C VAL A 88 6.88 4.16 6.28
N ALA A 89 6.45 3.04 6.87
CA ALA A 89 5.99 1.88 6.11
C ALA A 89 4.77 2.21 5.23
N VAL A 90 3.77 2.87 5.80
CA VAL A 90 2.55 3.30 5.08
C VAL A 90 2.88 4.30 3.98
N SER A 91 3.79 5.25 4.23
CA SER A 91 4.24 6.24 3.24
C SER A 91 4.97 5.57 2.08
N GLY A 92 5.82 4.58 2.36
CA GLY A 92 6.49 3.81 1.32
C GLY A 92 5.50 3.07 0.43
N MET A 93 4.50 2.43 1.03
CA MET A 93 3.42 1.77 0.28
C MET A 93 2.60 2.75 -0.55
N GLN A 94 2.20 3.89 0.02
CA GLN A 94 1.47 4.94 -0.70
C GLN A 94 2.24 5.43 -1.92
N SER A 95 3.54 5.69 -1.77
CA SER A 95 4.40 6.14 -2.86
C SER A 95 4.53 5.08 -3.95
N ALA A 96 4.70 3.81 -3.58
CA ALA A 96 4.76 2.71 -4.52
C ALA A 96 3.46 2.56 -5.31
N MET A 97 2.30 2.63 -4.65
CA MET A 97 0.99 2.56 -5.31
C MET A 97 0.78 3.71 -6.30
N SER A 98 1.14 4.92 -5.91
CA SER A 98 1.06 6.10 -6.80
C SER A 98 1.98 5.95 -8.01
N ALA A 99 3.21 5.47 -7.82
CA ALA A 99 4.16 5.27 -8.91
C ALA A 99 3.68 4.22 -9.90
N VAL A 100 3.17 3.07 -9.41
CA VAL A 100 2.61 2.04 -10.29
C VAL A 100 1.37 2.56 -11.01
N ALA A 101 0.46 3.23 -10.32
CA ALA A 101 -0.75 3.77 -10.95
C ALA A 101 -0.43 4.78 -12.05
N PHE A 102 0.63 5.58 -11.90
CA PHE A 102 1.11 6.48 -12.93
C PHE A 102 1.67 5.71 -14.13
N ALA A 103 2.61 4.79 -13.90
CA ALA A 103 3.21 3.99 -14.97
C ALA A 103 2.19 3.15 -15.76
N VAL A 104 1.20 2.60 -15.07
CA VAL A 104 0.11 1.81 -15.65
C VAL A 104 -0.90 2.70 -16.38
N GLY A 105 -1.15 3.92 -15.88
CA GLY A 105 -1.96 4.92 -16.57
C GLY A 105 -1.36 5.32 -17.93
N GLU A 106 -0.05 5.54 -17.99
CA GLU A 106 0.67 5.81 -19.24
C GLU A 106 0.51 4.67 -20.27
N VAL A 107 0.49 3.42 -19.82
CA VAL A 107 0.23 2.26 -20.69
C VAL A 107 -1.21 2.25 -21.20
N ALA A 108 -2.18 2.62 -20.36
CA ALA A 108 -3.58 2.74 -20.77
C ALA A 108 -3.78 3.86 -21.82
N ASP A 109 -3.18 5.04 -21.61
CA ASP A 109 -3.32 6.20 -22.49
C ASP A 109 -2.76 5.94 -23.90
N ARG A 110 -1.81 5.01 -24.04
CA ARG A 110 -1.27 4.55 -25.34
C ARG A 110 -2.16 3.54 -26.08
N GLY A 111 -3.39 3.33 -25.60
CA GLY A 111 -4.33 2.35 -26.16
C GLY A 111 -4.26 0.98 -25.50
N GLY A 112 -3.81 0.92 -24.24
CA GLY A 112 -3.84 -0.30 -23.44
C GLY A 112 -5.27 -0.79 -23.11
N PRO A 113 -5.42 -2.04 -22.68
CA PRO A 113 -6.70 -2.62 -22.26
C PRO A 113 -7.37 -1.84 -21.12
N THR A 114 -8.70 -1.84 -21.10
CA THR A 114 -9.51 -1.06 -20.15
C THR A 114 -9.33 -1.54 -18.70
N GLU A 115 -8.95 -2.80 -18.50
CA GLU A 115 -8.64 -3.39 -17.20
C GLU A 115 -7.40 -2.77 -16.53
N ILE A 116 -6.42 -2.31 -17.33
CA ILE A 116 -5.25 -1.59 -16.82
C ILE A 116 -5.66 -0.23 -16.28
N ALA A 117 -6.55 0.48 -16.99
CA ALA A 117 -7.07 1.77 -16.54
C ALA A 117 -7.87 1.65 -15.24
N SER A 118 -8.75 0.63 -15.14
CA SER A 118 -9.52 0.40 -13.91
C SER A 118 -8.63 0.01 -12.73
N SER A 119 -7.58 -0.77 -12.98
CA SER A 119 -6.60 -1.14 -11.95
C SER A 119 -5.75 0.05 -11.51
N ALA A 120 -5.32 0.92 -12.44
CA ALA A 120 -4.63 2.16 -12.10
C ALA A 120 -5.48 3.06 -11.20
N GLU A 121 -6.77 3.20 -11.51
CA GLU A 121 -7.71 3.94 -10.67
C GLU A 121 -7.90 3.30 -9.29
N ALA A 122 -7.99 1.97 -9.22
CA ALA A 122 -8.04 1.26 -7.94
C ALA A 122 -6.78 1.53 -7.09
N LEU A 123 -5.59 1.48 -7.69
CA LEU A 123 -4.33 1.80 -7.01
C LEU A 123 -4.27 3.26 -6.55
N ARG A 124 -4.79 4.22 -7.33
CA ARG A 124 -4.90 5.63 -6.89
C ARG A 124 -5.80 5.78 -5.68
N ARG A 125 -6.94 5.07 -5.63
CA ARG A 125 -7.84 5.08 -4.47
C ARG A 125 -7.15 4.52 -3.23
N VAL A 126 -6.41 3.42 -3.39
CA VAL A 126 -5.61 2.85 -2.29
C VAL A 126 -4.57 3.86 -1.80
N ALA A 127 -3.82 4.50 -2.70
CA ALA A 127 -2.85 5.53 -2.33
C ALA A 127 -3.50 6.69 -1.55
N ALA A 128 -4.66 7.18 -2.00
CA ALA A 128 -5.40 8.23 -1.30
C ALA A 128 -5.92 7.79 0.09
N GLN A 129 -6.33 6.53 0.24
CA GLN A 129 -6.71 5.98 1.54
C GLN A 129 -5.53 5.95 2.50
N LEU A 130 -4.36 5.48 2.05
CA LEU A 130 -3.14 5.44 2.85
C LEU A 130 -2.66 6.85 3.23
N GLU A 131 -2.78 7.83 2.33
CA GLU A 131 -2.50 9.23 2.62
C GLU A 131 -3.38 9.78 3.75
N GLY A 132 -4.69 9.46 3.72
CA GLY A 132 -5.60 9.79 4.82
C GLY A 132 -5.22 9.14 6.15
N LEU A 133 -4.65 7.93 6.13
CA LEU A 133 -4.11 7.29 7.34
C LEU A 133 -2.85 8.00 7.84
N LEU A 134 -1.94 8.40 6.95
CA LEU A 134 -0.73 9.13 7.31
C LEU A 134 -1.05 10.44 8.02
N GLN A 135 -2.03 11.20 7.52
CA GLN A 135 -2.50 12.43 8.17
C GLN A 135 -3.05 12.18 9.59
N ARG A 136 -3.58 10.98 9.85
CA ARG A 136 -4.07 10.57 11.18
C ARG A 136 -2.95 10.14 12.13
N ILE A 137 -1.88 9.55 11.60
CA ILE A 137 -0.73 9.08 12.39
C ILE A 137 0.24 10.23 12.67
N GLN A 138 0.42 11.13 11.70
CA GLN A 138 1.26 12.32 11.78
C GLN A 138 0.39 13.57 11.57
N PRO A 139 -0.35 14.04 12.58
CA PRO A 139 -0.86 15.40 12.52
C PRO A 139 0.36 16.33 12.44
N CYS A 140 0.40 17.17 11.39
CA CYS A 140 1.51 18.07 11.08
C CYS A 140 2.10 18.70 12.35
N VAL A 141 3.42 18.51 12.55
CA VAL A 141 4.26 19.37 13.38
C VAL A 141 4.62 20.61 12.59
#